data_AF-A0A4Q6BWF8-F1
#
_entry.id   AF-A0A4Q6BWF8-F1
#
_cell.length_a   1.000
_cell.length_b   1.000
_cell.length_c   1.000
_cell.angle_alpha   90.00
_cell.angle_beta   90.00
_cell.angle_gamma   90.00
#
_symmetry.space_group_name_H-M   'P 1'
#
loop_
_entity.id
_entity.type
_entity.pdbx_description
1 polymer ?
#
loop_
_entity_poly.entity_id
_entity_poly.type
_entity_poly.pdbx_seq_one_letter_code
_entity_poly.pdbx_strand_id
1 'polypeptide(L)'
;SLVDGIEKVSSDESLAMAKRVIKEEGIPVGISGGAAMVAALRQAALPENKGKMIVVILPSYTERYLSTLLAQAEREKAAALPTTPVDEAWLAKVNQVPTT
;
A
#
# COMPACT_ATOMS: atom_id res chain seq x y z
N SER A 1 19.69 -23.11 14.77
CA SER A 1 18.52 -22.21 14.74
C SER A 1 17.98 -22.19 13.32
N LEU A 2 16.67 -22.01 13.10
CA LEU A 2 16.10 -21.79 11.76
C LEU A 2 16.19 -20.31 11.31
N VAL A 3 16.45 -19.39 12.24
CA VAL A 3 16.56 -17.95 12.00
C VAL A 3 18.01 -17.51 12.25
N ASP A 4 18.60 -16.81 11.28
CA ASP A 4 19.98 -16.32 11.30
C ASP A 4 20.13 -14.93 11.95
N GLY A 5 19.05 -14.14 11.96
CA GLY A 5 19.08 -12.79 12.50
C GLY A 5 17.69 -12.18 12.67
N ILE A 6 17.63 -11.08 13.43
CA ILE A 6 16.43 -10.29 13.67
C ILE A 6 16.73 -8.85 13.31
N GLU A 7 15.92 -8.28 12.43
CA GLU A 7 16.03 -6.87 12.07
C GLU A 7 14.92 -6.05 12.71
N LYS A 8 15.28 -4.91 13.30
CA LYS A 8 14.32 -3.96 13.86
C LYS A 8 14.00 -2.89 12.82
N VAL A 9 12.71 -2.72 12.57
CA VAL A 9 12.19 -1.67 11.69
C VAL A 9 11.17 -0.86 12.49
N SER A 10 11.32 0.46 12.46
CA SER A 10 10.38 1.35 13.15
C SER A 10 9.04 1.42 12.42
N SER A 11 7.98 1.81 13.14
CA SER A 11 6.67 2.01 12.54
C SER A 11 6.69 3.06 11.42
N ASP A 12 7.47 4.12 11.57
CA ASP A 12 7.57 5.21 10.59
C ASP A 12 8.24 4.74 9.29
N GLU A 13 9.35 4.01 9.40
CA GLU A 13 10.03 3.42 8.23
C GLU A 13 9.13 2.43 7.50
N SER A 14 8.40 1.61 8.27
CA SER A 14 7.47 0.63 7.75
C SER A 14 6.30 1.28 6.99
N LEU A 15 5.68 2.31 7.57
CA LEU A 15 4.60 3.08 6.93
C LEU A 15 5.09 3.80 5.67
N ALA A 16 6.27 4.43 5.73
CA ALA A 16 6.85 5.12 4.59
C ALA A 16 7.15 4.14 3.45
N MET A 17 7.75 2.99 3.77
CA MET A 17 8.06 1.97 2.77
C MET A 17 6.81 1.33 2.17
N ALA A 18 5.78 1.02 2.98
CA ALA A 18 4.52 0.51 2.46
C ALA A 18 3.90 1.46 1.42
N LYS A 19 3.88 2.78 1.71
CA LYS A 19 3.42 3.80 0.76
C LYS A 19 4.27 3.86 -0.52
N ARG A 20 5.60 3.71 -0.40
CA ARG A 20 6.49 3.64 -1.56
C ARG A 20 6.21 2.41 -2.42
N VAL A 21 6.10 1.23 -1.83
CA VAL A 21 5.78 -0.02 -2.55
C VAL A 21 4.44 0.10 -3.31
N ILE A 22 3.42 0.66 -2.66
CA ILE A 22 2.12 0.92 -3.30
C ILE A 22 2.28 1.84 -4.52
N LYS A 23 3.05 2.92 -4.37
CA LYS A 23 3.17 3.99 -5.38
C LYS A 23 4.13 3.66 -6.51
N GLU A 24 5.25 3.04 -6.20
CA GLU A 24 6.39 2.79 -7.11
C GLU A 24 6.22 1.46 -7.84
N GLU A 25 5.71 0.42 -7.16
CA GLU A 25 5.59 -0.94 -7.70
C GLU A 25 4.15 -1.34 -8.04
N GLY A 26 3.16 -0.53 -7.63
CA GLY A 26 1.75 -0.85 -7.83
C GLY A 26 1.27 -2.07 -7.04
N ILE A 27 1.98 -2.44 -5.97
CA ILE A 27 1.64 -3.57 -5.10
C ILE A 27 0.96 -3.06 -3.83
N PRO A 28 -0.36 -3.28 -3.67
CA PRO A 28 -1.07 -2.83 -2.48
C PRO A 28 -0.74 -3.71 -1.28
N VAL A 29 0.16 -3.22 -0.43
CA VAL A 29 0.67 -3.93 0.74
C VAL A 29 0.22 -3.30 2.07
N GLY A 30 0.13 -4.12 3.11
CA GLY A 30 -0.04 -3.66 4.49
C GLY A 30 1.25 -3.16 5.15
N ILE A 31 1.11 -2.66 6.39
CA ILE A 31 2.22 -2.08 7.17
C ILE A 31 3.34 -3.10 7.39
N SER A 32 3.04 -4.35 7.79
CA SER A 32 4.07 -5.37 8.01
C SER A 32 4.87 -5.72 6.75
N GLY A 33 4.27 -5.65 5.56
CA GLY A 33 4.99 -5.84 4.30
C GLY A 33 5.93 -4.66 3.99
N GLY A 34 5.58 -3.45 4.40
CA GLY A 34 6.52 -2.31 4.41
C GLY A 34 7.75 -2.59 5.27
N ALA A 35 7.56 -3.10 6.50
CA ALA A 35 8.68 -3.49 7.36
C ALA A 35 9.56 -4.59 6.74
N ALA A 36 8.94 -5.63 6.19
CA ALA A 36 9.67 -6.71 5.52
C ALA A 36 10.49 -6.19 4.32
N MET A 37 9.94 -5.23 3.56
CA MET A 37 10.65 -4.60 2.44
C MET A 37 11.82 -3.73 2.89
N VAL A 38 11.68 -2.97 3.99
CA VAL A 38 12.80 -2.21 4.58
C VAL A 38 13.94 -3.16 4.95
N ALA A 39 13.62 -4.25 5.64
CA ALA A 39 14.62 -5.24 6.05
C ALA A 39 15.30 -5.88 4.83
N ALA A 40 14.51 -6.31 3.85
CA ALA A 40 15.03 -6.89 2.63
C ALA A 40 15.98 -5.95 1.87
N LEU A 41 15.63 -4.66 1.75
CA LEU A 41 16.48 -3.68 1.07
C LEU A 41 17.79 -3.41 1.82
N ARG A 42 17.76 -3.40 3.16
CA ARG A 42 18.97 -3.27 3.97
C ARG A 42 19.86 -4.51 3.83
N GLN A 43 19.29 -5.72 3.83
CA GLN A 43 20.03 -6.94 3.56
C GLN A 43 20.60 -6.98 2.14
N ALA A 44 19.85 -6.50 1.14
CA ALA A 44 20.29 -6.42 -0.26
C ALA A 44 21.45 -5.44 -0.46
N ALA A 45 21.52 -4.39 0.37
CA ALA A 45 22.59 -3.40 0.32
C ALA A 45 23.94 -3.92 0.89
N LEU A 46 23.94 -5.05 1.60
CA LEU A 46 25.15 -5.62 2.18
C LEU A 46 26.07 -6.20 1.08
N PRO A 47 27.40 -5.93 1.11
CA PRO A 47 28.33 -6.40 0.09
C PRO A 47 28.30 -7.92 -0.12
N GLU A 48 28.18 -8.69 0.96
CA GLU A 48 28.13 -10.15 0.96
C GLU A 48 26.86 -10.72 0.31
N ASN A 49 25.82 -9.90 0.12
CA ASN A 49 24.57 -10.28 -0.52
C ASN A 49 24.46 -9.80 -1.96
N LYS A 50 25.50 -9.14 -2.49
CA LYS A 50 25.54 -8.70 -3.88
C LYS A 50 25.32 -9.88 -4.85
N GLY A 51 24.37 -9.71 -5.76
CA GLY A 51 24.03 -10.72 -6.77
C GLY A 51 23.21 -11.91 -6.25
N LYS A 52 22.87 -11.96 -4.96
CA LYS A 52 21.96 -12.97 -4.41
C LYS A 52 20.50 -12.58 -4.65
N MET A 53 19.64 -13.59 -4.66
CA MET A 53 18.20 -13.41 -4.71
C MET A 53 17.63 -13.35 -3.29
N ILE A 54 16.91 -12.27 -2.97
CA ILE A 54 16.23 -12.09 -1.69
C ILE A 54 14.73 -12.17 -1.95
N VAL A 55 14.04 -13.04 -1.19
CA VAL A 55 12.59 -13.22 -1.27
C VAL A 55 11.94 -12.58 -0.05
N VAL A 56 10.87 -11.81 -0.29
CA VAL A 56 10.16 -11.05 0.76
C VAL A 56 8.70 -11.48 0.80
N ILE A 57 8.20 -11.77 2.00
CA ILE A 57 6.78 -12.08 2.22
C ILE A 57 6.04 -10.78 2.47
N LEU A 58 5.04 -10.49 1.63
CA LEU A 58 4.09 -9.39 1.82
C LEU A 58 2.79 -9.98 2.38
N PRO A 59 2.54 -9.90 3.70
CA PRO A 59 1.57 -10.80 4.34
C PRO A 59 0.10 -10.49 4.04
N SER A 60 -0.21 -9.24 3.67
CA SER A 60 -1.58 -8.76 3.54
C SER A 60 -1.71 -7.60 2.57
N TYR A 61 -2.93 -7.45 2.04
CA TYR A 61 -3.31 -6.42 1.08
C TYR A 61 -3.78 -5.11 1.77
N THR A 62 -3.57 -3.95 1.12
CA THR A 62 -3.85 -2.62 1.72
C THR A 62 -5.32 -2.40 2.11
N GLU A 63 -6.28 -3.04 1.45
CA GLU A 63 -7.74 -2.84 1.69
C GLU A 63 -8.13 -2.95 3.18
N ARG A 64 -7.45 -3.83 3.92
CA ARG A 64 -7.72 -4.09 5.35
C ARG A 64 -7.29 -2.93 6.26
N TYR A 65 -6.55 -1.98 5.72
CA TYR A 65 -5.89 -0.91 6.44
C TYR A 65 -6.39 0.48 6.04
N LEU A 66 -7.46 0.58 5.24
CA LEU A 66 -8.03 1.87 4.81
C LEU A 66 -8.50 2.75 5.98
N SER A 67 -8.78 2.15 7.14
CA SER A 67 -9.17 2.86 8.36
C SER A 67 -7.99 3.31 9.24
N THR A 68 -6.75 2.94 8.89
CA THR A 68 -5.54 3.14 9.71
C THR A 68 -4.68 4.32 9.24
N LEU A 69 -3.55 4.57 9.94
CA LEU A 69 -2.54 5.56 9.55
C LEU A 69 -1.96 5.34 8.14
N LEU A 70 -1.99 4.11 7.62
CA LEU A 70 -1.47 3.80 6.29
C LEU A 70 -2.20 4.60 5.20
N ALA A 71 -3.53 4.72 5.31
CA ALA A 71 -4.39 5.36 4.31
C ALA A 71 -4.93 6.72 4.75
N GLN A 72 -4.52 7.24 5.92
CA GLN A 72 -5.11 8.45 6.50
C GLN A 72 -5.11 9.65 5.54
N ALA A 73 -3.97 9.97 4.93
CA ALA A 73 -3.85 11.10 4.01
C ALA A 73 -4.76 10.95 2.78
N GLU A 74 -4.86 9.75 2.21
CA GLU A 74 -5.71 9.51 1.04
C GLU A 74 -7.19 9.54 1.41
N ARG A 75 -7.55 9.07 2.61
CA ARG A 75 -8.91 9.15 3.13
C ARG A 75 -9.33 10.59 3.38
N GLU A 76 -8.47 11.41 3.96
CA GLU A 76 -8.71 12.86 4.15
C GLU A 76 -8.88 13.57 2.81
N LYS A 77 -8.00 13.26 1.84
CA LYS A 77 -8.10 13.78 0.47
C LYS A 77 -9.39 13.36 -0.21
N ALA A 78 -9.79 12.09 -0.10
CA ALA A 78 -11.02 11.56 -0.68
C ALA A 78 -12.26 12.23 -0.08
N ALA A 79 -12.28 12.44 1.24
CA ALA A 79 -13.38 13.12 1.92
C ALA A 79 -13.51 14.60 1.54
N ALA A 80 -12.42 15.23 1.11
CA ALA A 80 -12.39 16.63 0.68
C ALA A 80 -12.69 16.82 -0.83
N LEU A 81 -12.96 15.74 -1.58
CA LEU A 81 -13.27 15.86 -3.00
C LEU A 81 -14.59 16.64 -3.22
N PRO A 82 -14.63 17.62 -4.13
CA PRO A 82 -15.85 18.36 -4.41
C PRO A 82 -16.88 17.44 -5.05
N THR A 83 -18.14 17.60 -4.66
CA THR A 83 -19.27 16.97 -5.32
C THR A 83 -20.04 18.02 -6.11
N THR A 84 -20.56 17.61 -7.26
CA THR A 84 -21.46 18.43 -8.06
C THR A 84 -22.79 17.70 -8.17
N PRO A 85 -23.92 18.39 -7.94
CA PRO A 85 -25.22 17.84 -8.28
C PRO A 85 -25.25 17.40 -9.74
N VAL A 86 -25.86 16.26 -9.96
CA VAL A 86 -26.07 15.73 -11.30
C VAL A 86 -27.35 16.35 -11.85
N ASP A 87 -27.33 16.79 -13.12
CA ASP A 87 -28.51 17.38 -13.75
C ASP A 87 -29.54 16.30 -14.16
N GLU A 88 -30.80 16.73 -14.29
CA GLU A 88 -31.92 15.88 -14.71
C GLU A 88 -31.68 15.24 -16.10
N ALA A 89 -30.93 15.92 -16.98
CA ALA A 89 -30.62 15.41 -18.31
C ALA A 89 -29.68 14.21 -18.26
N TRP A 90 -28.72 14.20 -17.34
CA TRP A 90 -27.84 13.06 -17.08
C TRP A 90 -28.60 11.94 -16.40
N LEU A 91 -29.42 12.25 -15.38
CA LEU A 91 -30.24 11.23 -14.68
C LEU A 91 -31.16 10.50 -15.65
N ALA A 92 -31.79 11.23 -16.57
CA ALA A 92 -32.61 10.64 -17.63
C ALA A 92 -31.83 9.67 -18.53
N LYS A 93 -30.55 9.95 -18.84
CA LYS A 93 -29.71 9.05 -19.65
C LYS A 93 -29.36 7.75 -18.91
N VAL A 94 -29.02 7.85 -17.63
CA VAL A 94 -28.60 6.67 -16.85
C VAL A 94 -29.79 5.76 -16.51
N ASN A 95 -30.96 6.35 -16.24
CA ASN A 95 -32.19 5.60 -15.98
C ASN A 95 -32.80 4.92 -17.22
N GLN A 96 -32.29 5.23 -18.42
CA GLN A 96 -32.66 4.55 -19.67
C GLN A 96 -31.75 3.35 -19.99
N VAL A 97 -30.68 3.14 -19.23
CA VAL A 97 -29.81 1.98 -19.41
C VAL A 97 -30.53 0.74 -18.87
N PRO A 98 -30.79 -0.29 -19.69
CA PRO A 98 -31.47 -1.49 -19.21
C PRO A 98 -30.67 -2.11 -18.06
N THR A 99 -31.30 -2.26 -16.91
CA THR A 99 -30.76 -3.09 -15.82
C THR A 99 -30.91 -4.54 -16.26
N THR A 100 -29.79 -5.18 -16.61
CA THR A 100 -29.70 -6.64 -16.80
C THR A 100 -30.02 -7.40 -15.54
#